data_AF-A0A656XZ15-F1
#
_entry.id   AF-A0A656XZ15-F1
#
_cell.length_a   1.000
_cell.length_b   1.000
_cell.length_c   1.000
_cell.angle_alpha   90.00
_cell.angle_beta   90.00
_cell.angle_gamma   90.00
#
_symmetry.space_group_name_H-M   'P 1'
#
loop_
_entity.id
_entity.type
_entity.pdbx_description
1 polymer ?
#
loop_
_entity_poly.entity_id
_entity_poly.type
_entity_poly.pdbx_seq_one_letter_code
_entity_poly.pdbx_strand_id
1 'polypeptide(L)'
;MSRRAALVGSVVALLALTGGCSMLPAMPDPVPTSVVPTDLPQQTPSSSGNLSPDGFDSAQRMAVRIRNIGCGTLSTGSGFALDDHTLVTNRHVVTDSSTLQLSTYDGRDLTAAAASTAALADLAIVRTEDALPAAPELAAADPAIGDTITVVGYPLGRALTVTAGQVVGSQTDPLNANLGEVLVTDAPVEPGSSGSAVLDSDGRVVGVVYAKDSKGHSFVVPVSTLRSMLEDEASFTPTAPCTG
;
A
#
# COMPACT_ATOMS: atom_id res chain seq x y z
N MET A 1 75.33 -35.73 22.54
CA MET A 1 75.54 -37.20 22.64
C MET A 1 74.50 -37.85 21.73
N SER A 2 74.90 -38.33 20.55
CA SER A 2 75.13 -39.77 20.25
C SER A 2 73.81 -40.56 20.15
N ARG A 3 73.48 -41.34 19.14
CA ARG A 3 74.13 -41.87 17.92
C ARG A 3 73.07 -42.76 17.23
N ARG A 4 73.15 -42.89 15.90
CA ARG A 4 72.86 -44.10 15.08
C ARG A 4 71.39 -44.56 15.01
N ALA A 5 70.87 -45.23 13.99
CA ALA A 5 71.14 -45.50 12.57
C ALA A 5 70.36 -46.79 12.24
N ALA A 6 69.65 -46.80 11.10
CA ALA A 6 69.24 -47.98 10.30
C ALA A 6 68.19 -48.94 10.94
N LEU A 7 67.40 -49.75 10.24
CA LEU A 7 67.40 -50.30 8.87
C LEU A 7 65.94 -50.68 8.49
N VAL A 8 65.58 -50.43 7.23
CA VAL A 8 64.89 -51.30 6.24
C VAL A 8 63.75 -52.24 6.68
N GLY A 9 62.63 -52.14 5.95
CA GLY A 9 61.63 -53.20 5.81
C GLY A 9 60.58 -52.87 4.74
N SER A 10 60.89 -53.16 3.48
CA SER A 10 59.94 -53.09 2.36
C SER A 10 58.94 -54.24 2.44
N VAL A 11 57.64 -53.96 2.40
CA VAL A 11 56.62 -54.95 2.02
C VAL A 11 55.60 -54.29 1.08
N VAL A 12 55.52 -54.87 -0.11
CA VAL A 12 54.57 -54.58 -1.19
C VAL A 12 53.29 -55.35 -0.95
N ALA A 13 52.13 -54.70 -1.10
CA ALA A 13 50.81 -55.27 -1.43
C ALA A 13 49.75 -54.17 -1.26
N LEU A 14 48.66 -54.04 -2.01
CA LEU A 14 48.17 -54.55 -3.29
C LEU A 14 46.95 -53.64 -3.57
N LEU A 15 46.78 -53.12 -4.78
CA LEU A 15 45.63 -52.28 -5.15
C LEU A 15 44.31 -53.06 -5.01
N ALA A 16 43.35 -52.51 -4.27
CA ALA A 16 41.94 -52.87 -4.38
C ALA A 16 41.14 -51.59 -4.70
N LEU A 17 40.77 -51.45 -5.97
CA LEU A 17 39.86 -50.42 -6.47
C LEU A 17 38.44 -50.76 -6.00
N THR A 18 37.95 -50.12 -4.94
CA THR A 18 36.53 -50.14 -4.61
C THR A 18 35.80 -49.14 -5.49
N GLY A 19 35.23 -49.64 -6.59
CA GLY A 19 34.27 -48.91 -7.40
C GLY A 19 33.00 -48.65 -6.60
N GLY A 20 32.86 -47.44 -6.06
CA GLY A 20 31.61 -46.97 -5.48
C GLY A 20 30.59 -46.71 -6.59
N CYS A 21 29.62 -47.61 -6.76
CA CYS A 21 28.40 -47.29 -7.50
C CYS A 21 27.56 -46.34 -6.64
N SER A 22 27.70 -45.04 -6.86
CA SER A 22 26.71 -44.05 -6.43
C SER A 22 25.41 -44.30 -7.20
N MET A 23 24.40 -44.83 -6.51
CA MET A 23 23.04 -44.90 -7.05
C MET A 23 22.48 -43.48 -7.10
N LEU A 24 22.31 -42.96 -8.32
CA LEU A 24 21.59 -41.71 -8.53
C LEU A 24 20.12 -41.91 -8.14
N PRO A 25 19.50 -41.00 -7.37
CA PRO A 25 18.07 -41.06 -7.12
C PRO A 25 17.30 -40.94 -8.45
N ALA A 26 16.21 -41.68 -8.57
CA ALA A 26 15.33 -41.64 -9.73
C ALA A 26 14.85 -40.20 -9.96
N MET A 27 14.85 -39.76 -11.22
CA MET A 27 14.33 -38.44 -11.58
C MET A 27 12.84 -38.37 -11.24
N PRO A 28 12.36 -37.23 -10.74
CA PRO A 28 10.94 -37.03 -10.51
C PRO A 28 10.15 -37.15 -11.82
N ASP A 29 8.91 -37.60 -11.71
CA ASP A 29 8.02 -37.79 -12.85
C ASP A 29 7.84 -36.48 -13.65
N PRO A 30 7.66 -36.58 -14.98
CA PRO A 30 7.42 -35.41 -15.81
C PRO A 30 6.15 -34.69 -15.37
N VAL A 31 6.25 -33.37 -15.24
CA VAL A 31 5.11 -32.50 -14.91
C VAL A 31 3.98 -32.68 -15.95
N PRO A 32 2.72 -32.80 -15.50
CA PRO A 32 1.59 -32.97 -16.40
C PRO A 32 1.47 -31.76 -17.33
N THR A 33 1.30 -32.00 -18.62
CA THR A 33 1.20 -30.97 -19.67
C THR A 33 -0.15 -30.24 -19.67
N SER A 34 -0.97 -30.43 -18.63
CA SER A 34 -2.30 -29.84 -18.50
C SER A 34 -2.33 -28.61 -17.59
N VAL A 35 -1.18 -27.95 -17.36
CA VAL A 35 -1.15 -26.64 -16.70
C VAL A 35 -1.70 -25.62 -17.70
N VAL A 36 -3.02 -25.46 -17.70
CA VAL A 36 -3.67 -24.28 -18.26
C VAL A 36 -3.19 -23.11 -17.39
N PRO A 37 -2.58 -22.05 -17.94
CA PRO A 37 -2.35 -20.85 -17.19
C PRO A 37 -3.68 -20.45 -16.56
N THR A 38 -3.74 -20.35 -15.23
CA THR A 38 -4.81 -19.59 -14.61
C THR A 38 -4.69 -18.19 -15.19
N ASP A 39 -5.54 -17.85 -16.15
CA ASP A 39 -5.72 -16.47 -16.53
C ASP A 39 -6.02 -15.74 -15.23
N LEU A 40 -5.07 -14.90 -14.80
CA LEU A 40 -5.33 -13.94 -13.75
C LEU A 40 -6.63 -13.24 -14.16
N PRO A 41 -7.59 -13.04 -13.24
CA PRO A 41 -8.76 -12.25 -13.58
C PRO A 41 -8.25 -10.93 -14.17
N GLN A 42 -8.38 -10.76 -15.48
CA GLN A 42 -8.20 -9.47 -16.08
C GLN A 42 -9.30 -8.64 -15.43
N GLN A 43 -8.90 -7.75 -14.53
CA GLN A 43 -9.77 -6.70 -14.06
C GLN A 43 -10.16 -5.92 -15.31
N THR A 44 -11.31 -6.25 -15.88
CA THR A 44 -11.93 -5.42 -16.89
C THR A 44 -12.14 -4.08 -16.21
N PRO A 45 -11.51 -2.99 -16.68
CA PRO A 45 -11.92 -1.67 -16.23
C PRO A 45 -13.39 -1.57 -16.64
N SER A 46 -14.29 -1.59 -15.66
CA SER A 46 -15.69 -1.24 -15.88
C SER A 46 -15.76 0.27 -16.09
N SER A 47 -15.18 0.78 -17.18
CA SER A 47 -15.16 2.19 -17.53
C SER A 47 -16.35 2.52 -18.43
N SER A 48 -17.54 2.52 -17.85
CA SER A 48 -18.68 3.24 -18.40
C SER A 48 -18.82 4.57 -17.67
N GLY A 49 -17.79 5.40 -17.76
CA GLY A 49 -17.71 6.73 -17.17
C GLY A 49 -16.69 7.55 -17.94
N ASN A 50 -17.00 8.83 -18.13
CA ASN A 50 -16.32 9.86 -18.92
C ASN A 50 -14.78 9.83 -18.89
N LEU A 51 -14.16 8.89 -19.63
CA LEU A 51 -12.71 8.80 -19.74
C LEU A 51 -12.20 10.01 -20.54
N SER A 52 -11.15 10.62 -20.03
CA SER A 52 -10.42 11.63 -20.79
C SER A 52 -9.61 10.97 -21.93
N PRO A 53 -9.13 11.75 -22.92
CA PRO A 53 -8.36 11.19 -24.04
C PRO A 53 -7.08 10.45 -23.66
N ASP A 54 -6.53 10.70 -22.48
CA ASP A 54 -5.37 10.01 -21.90
C ASP A 54 -5.73 8.74 -21.12
N GLY A 55 -7.01 8.35 -21.08
CA GLY A 55 -7.49 7.10 -20.48
C GLY A 55 -7.74 7.17 -18.97
N PHE A 56 -7.63 8.34 -18.35
CA PHE A 56 -7.89 8.53 -16.92
C PHE A 56 -9.19 9.31 -16.66
N ASP A 57 -9.96 8.88 -15.68
CA ASP A 57 -11.10 9.65 -15.16
C ASP A 57 -10.68 10.63 -14.05
N SER A 58 -11.61 11.47 -13.61
CA SER A 58 -11.36 12.42 -12.52
C SER A 58 -10.99 11.74 -11.20
N ALA A 59 -11.46 10.51 -10.97
CA ALA A 59 -11.18 9.77 -9.76
C ALA A 59 -9.71 9.30 -9.70
N GLN A 60 -9.15 8.89 -10.83
CA GLN A 60 -7.76 8.52 -10.94
C GLN A 60 -6.83 9.73 -10.84
N ARG A 61 -7.24 10.89 -11.36
CA ARG A 61 -6.41 12.10 -11.39
C ARG A 61 -6.16 12.73 -10.01
N MET A 62 -7.08 12.55 -9.06
CA MET A 62 -6.91 13.06 -7.70
C MET A 62 -5.90 12.25 -6.88
N ALA A 63 -5.63 11.00 -7.25
CA ALA A 63 -4.83 10.10 -6.43
C ALA A 63 -3.34 10.44 -6.51
N VAL A 64 -2.70 10.56 -5.34
CA VAL A 64 -1.28 10.83 -5.17
C VAL A 64 -0.60 9.65 -4.49
N ARG A 65 0.53 9.22 -5.03
CA ARG A 65 1.40 8.24 -4.38
C ARG A 65 2.31 8.95 -3.41
N ILE A 66 2.40 8.43 -2.19
CA ILE A 66 3.26 8.99 -1.14
C ILE A 66 4.34 7.98 -0.82
N ARG A 67 5.59 8.41 -0.84
CA ARG A 67 6.74 7.64 -0.39
C ARG A 67 7.44 8.40 0.72
N ASN A 68 7.39 7.85 1.92
CA ASN A 68 7.98 8.44 3.10
C ASN A 68 9.37 7.84 3.30
N ILE A 69 10.38 8.69 3.09
CA ILE A 69 11.78 8.39 3.41
C ILE A 69 11.98 8.84 4.84
N GLY A 70 11.86 7.89 5.76
CA GLY A 70 11.95 8.12 7.19
C GLY A 70 13.37 7.98 7.74
N CYS A 71 13.48 7.94 9.06
CA CYS A 71 14.73 7.87 9.80
C CYS A 71 15.36 6.45 9.75
N GLY A 72 15.69 5.98 8.55
CA GLY A 72 16.22 4.63 8.30
C GLY A 72 15.18 3.61 7.81
N THR A 73 13.93 4.04 7.60
CA THR A 73 12.86 3.23 7.04
C THR A 73 12.33 3.84 5.74
N LEU A 74 11.71 3.00 4.93
CA LEU A 74 11.00 3.41 3.74
C LEU A 74 9.58 2.86 3.81
N SER A 75 8.59 3.74 3.77
CA SER A 75 7.19 3.35 3.67
C SER A 75 6.52 4.01 2.47
N THR A 76 5.44 3.40 2.02
CA THR A 76 4.63 3.90 0.93
C THR A 76 3.18 3.95 1.37
N GLY A 77 2.46 4.94 0.89
CA GLY A 77 1.05 5.12 1.09
C GLY A 77 0.42 5.78 -0.13
N SER A 78 -0.86 6.06 0.01
CA SER A 78 -1.67 6.77 -0.95
C SER A 78 -2.21 8.05 -0.31
N GLY A 79 -2.66 8.96 -1.15
CA GLY A 79 -3.42 10.13 -0.74
C GLY A 79 -4.29 10.57 -1.90
N PHE A 80 -5.13 11.55 -1.66
CA PHE A 80 -5.90 12.21 -2.71
C PHE A 80 -5.99 13.70 -2.44
N ALA A 81 -6.04 14.49 -3.51
CA ALA A 81 -6.21 15.92 -3.41
C ALA A 81 -7.55 16.29 -2.75
N LEU A 82 -7.56 17.33 -1.93
CA LEU A 82 -8.76 18.02 -1.46
C LEU A 82 -9.04 19.30 -2.24
N ASP A 83 -7.97 19.96 -2.67
CA ASP A 83 -7.98 21.17 -3.48
C ASP A 83 -6.70 21.21 -4.34
N ASP A 84 -6.42 22.35 -4.97
CA ASP A 84 -5.27 22.50 -5.86
C ASP A 84 -3.91 22.33 -5.17
N HIS A 85 -3.80 22.48 -3.86
CA HIS A 85 -2.50 22.43 -3.15
C HIS A 85 -2.50 21.58 -1.87
N THR A 86 -3.64 21.01 -1.51
CA THR A 86 -3.83 20.23 -0.29
C THR A 86 -4.24 18.81 -0.63
N LEU A 87 -3.63 17.82 0.01
CA LEU A 87 -4.04 16.41 -0.08
C LEU A 87 -4.28 15.81 1.31
N VAL A 88 -5.16 14.81 1.37
CA VAL A 88 -5.40 13.96 2.53
C VAL A 88 -4.68 12.64 2.38
N THR A 89 -4.18 12.14 3.50
CA THR A 89 -3.63 10.79 3.65
C THR A 89 -3.79 10.34 5.11
N ASN A 90 -3.18 9.22 5.50
CA ASN A 90 -3.13 8.82 6.90
C ASN A 90 -1.94 9.42 7.66
N ARG A 91 -2.10 9.62 8.97
CA ARG A 91 -1.03 10.07 9.85
C ARG A 91 0.16 9.13 9.83
N HIS A 92 -0.06 7.82 9.92
CA HIS A 92 1.04 6.86 9.90
C HIS A 92 1.82 6.84 8.57
N VAL A 93 1.25 7.35 7.48
CA VAL A 93 1.95 7.46 6.18
C VAL A 93 3.01 8.56 6.22
N VAL A 94 2.77 9.65 6.97
CA VAL A 94 3.64 10.85 6.94
C VAL A 94 4.49 11.06 8.19
N THR A 95 4.20 10.33 9.27
CA THR A 95 4.93 10.39 10.54
C THR A 95 6.37 9.86 10.37
N ASP A 96 7.29 10.34 11.22
CA ASP A 96 8.72 9.97 11.22
C ASP A 96 9.41 10.14 9.86
N SER A 97 8.99 11.16 9.10
CA SER A 97 9.52 11.47 7.77
C SER A 97 10.71 12.41 7.82
N SER A 98 11.77 12.07 7.10
CA SER A 98 12.81 13.03 6.70
C SER A 98 12.43 13.72 5.41
N THR A 99 11.79 13.00 4.49
CA THR A 99 11.35 13.52 3.20
C THR A 99 10.10 12.77 2.74
N LEU A 100 9.10 13.52 2.31
CA LEU A 100 7.92 12.98 1.64
C LEU A 100 8.06 13.22 0.14
N GLN A 101 8.10 12.13 -0.62
CA GLN A 101 8.04 12.16 -2.08
C GLN A 101 6.60 11.92 -2.52
N LEU A 102 6.07 12.85 -3.31
CA LEU A 102 4.71 12.80 -3.83
C LEU A 102 4.78 12.60 -5.33
N SER A 103 4.06 11.62 -5.88
CA SER A 103 3.98 11.42 -7.34
C SER A 103 2.53 11.31 -7.79
N THR A 104 2.18 11.98 -8.88
CA THR A 104 0.84 11.92 -9.51
C THR A 104 0.75 10.86 -10.61
N TYR A 105 -0.46 10.55 -11.05
CA TYR A 105 -0.74 9.54 -12.09
C TYR A 105 -0.04 9.83 -13.43
N ASP A 106 0.19 11.12 -13.74
CA ASP A 106 0.87 11.61 -14.95
C ASP A 106 2.41 11.55 -14.84
N GLY A 107 2.95 11.06 -13.72
CA GLY A 107 4.37 10.88 -13.50
C GLY A 107 5.11 12.13 -13.02
N ARG A 108 4.41 13.22 -12.66
CA ARG A 108 5.04 14.36 -11.99
C ARG A 108 5.38 14.01 -10.55
N ASP A 109 6.57 14.43 -10.11
CA ASP A 109 6.92 14.47 -8.71
C ASP A 109 6.61 15.88 -8.16
N LEU A 110 5.94 15.95 -7.01
CA LEU A 110 5.54 17.20 -6.36
C LEU A 110 6.36 17.43 -5.10
N THR A 111 6.66 18.70 -4.82
CA THR A 111 7.33 19.08 -3.57
C THR A 111 6.30 19.23 -2.44
N ALA A 112 6.49 18.47 -1.36
CA ALA A 112 5.72 18.65 -0.13
C ALA A 112 6.24 19.89 0.63
N ALA A 113 5.38 20.90 0.79
CA ALA A 113 5.69 22.13 1.50
C ALA A 113 5.56 21.95 3.03
N ALA A 114 4.53 21.22 3.46
CA ALA A 114 4.28 20.94 4.87
C ALA A 114 3.43 19.68 5.02
N ALA A 115 3.60 18.98 6.15
CA ALA A 115 2.71 17.90 6.55
C ALA A 115 2.25 18.14 7.99
N SER A 116 0.96 17.97 8.23
CA SER A 116 0.35 18.07 9.55
C SER A 116 -0.55 16.86 9.81
N THR A 117 -0.59 16.39 11.05
CA THR A 117 -1.32 15.19 11.44
C THR A 117 -2.43 15.54 12.42
N ALA A 118 -3.60 14.93 12.26
CA ALA A 118 -4.68 15.02 13.23
C ALA A 118 -4.35 14.20 14.49
N ALA A 119 -4.80 14.68 15.64
CA ALA A 119 -4.68 13.93 16.90
C ALA A 119 -5.52 12.64 16.89
N LEU A 120 -6.64 12.65 16.17
CA LEU A 120 -7.60 11.56 16.06
C LEU A 120 -7.70 11.06 14.61
N ALA A 121 -8.39 9.94 14.44
CA ALA A 121 -8.79 9.40 13.15
C ALA A 121 -7.66 9.00 12.17
N ASP A 122 -6.41 8.93 12.63
CA ASP A 122 -5.25 8.56 11.80
C ASP A 122 -5.20 9.31 10.44
N LEU A 123 -5.60 10.59 10.43
CA LEU A 123 -5.61 11.44 9.25
C LEU A 123 -4.42 12.42 9.26
N ALA A 124 -3.98 12.80 8.06
CA ALA A 124 -3.00 13.84 7.85
C ALA A 124 -3.31 14.66 6.60
N ILE A 125 -2.84 15.89 6.62
CA ILE A 125 -2.86 16.84 5.52
C ILE A 125 -1.43 17.08 5.06
N VAL A 126 -1.21 17.02 3.75
CA VAL A 126 0.05 17.45 3.14
C VAL A 126 -0.25 18.61 2.20
N ARG A 127 0.47 19.70 2.37
CA ARG A 127 0.45 20.86 1.48
C ARG A 127 1.58 20.73 0.46
N THR A 128 1.29 21.12 -0.77
CA THR A 128 2.20 20.98 -1.91
C THR A 128 2.53 22.36 -2.49
N GLU A 129 3.76 22.53 -2.98
CA GLU A 129 4.16 23.77 -3.68
C GLU A 129 3.52 23.82 -5.08
N ASP A 130 3.46 22.67 -5.74
CA ASP A 130 2.91 22.51 -7.08
C ASP A 130 1.41 22.23 -7.06
N ALA A 131 0.69 22.57 -8.13
CA ALA A 131 -0.73 22.29 -8.23
C ALA A 131 -1.02 20.79 -8.48
N LEU A 132 -2.01 20.27 -7.74
CA LEU A 132 -2.58 18.94 -7.86
C LEU A 132 -3.50 18.86 -9.09
N PRO A 133 -3.60 17.69 -9.76
CA PRO A 133 -4.25 17.60 -11.07
C PRO A 133 -5.78 17.73 -11.03
N ALA A 134 -6.40 17.28 -9.95
CA ALA A 134 -7.85 17.27 -9.78
C ALA A 134 -8.18 17.10 -8.29
N ALA A 135 -9.25 17.73 -7.83
CA ALA A 135 -9.81 17.54 -6.51
C ALA A 135 -11.25 17.03 -6.60
N PRO A 136 -11.66 16.03 -5.80
CA PRO A 136 -13.00 15.50 -5.78
C PRO A 136 -13.93 16.34 -4.90
N GLU A 137 -15.24 16.09 -5.03
CA GLU A 137 -16.21 16.51 -4.02
C GLU A 137 -16.21 15.51 -2.85
N LEU A 138 -16.28 16.00 -1.62
CA LEU A 138 -16.56 15.15 -0.45
C LEU A 138 -18.08 14.93 -0.34
N ALA A 139 -18.50 13.67 -0.21
CA ALA A 139 -19.90 13.34 0.00
C ALA A 139 -20.46 14.01 1.27
N ALA A 140 -21.77 14.25 1.28
CA ALA A 140 -22.45 14.91 2.39
C ALA A 140 -22.75 13.96 3.57
N ALA A 141 -22.78 12.66 3.31
CA ALA A 141 -23.14 11.62 4.28
C ALA A 141 -22.28 10.38 4.07
N ASP A 142 -22.18 9.57 5.13
CA ASP A 142 -21.52 8.26 5.07
C ASP A 142 -22.35 7.28 4.22
N PRO A 143 -21.68 6.33 3.54
CA PRO A 143 -22.34 5.33 2.72
C PRO A 143 -23.04 4.29 3.61
N ALA A 144 -24.12 3.71 3.13
CA ALA A 144 -24.88 2.69 3.82
C ALA A 144 -24.30 1.29 3.56
N ILE A 145 -24.62 0.34 4.46
CA ILE A 145 -24.30 -1.07 4.25
C ILE A 145 -25.01 -1.56 2.97
N GLY A 146 -24.25 -2.18 2.08
CA GLY A 146 -24.70 -2.64 0.76
C GLY A 146 -24.32 -1.70 -0.38
N ASP A 147 -23.94 -0.45 -0.10
CA ASP A 147 -23.55 0.50 -1.14
C ASP A 147 -22.29 0.04 -1.85
N THR A 148 -22.27 0.22 -3.17
CA THR A 148 -21.09 -0.04 -3.99
C THR A 148 -20.14 1.14 -3.86
N ILE A 149 -18.87 0.82 -3.65
CA ILE A 149 -17.80 1.81 -3.51
C ILE A 149 -16.65 1.47 -4.46
N THR A 150 -15.84 2.49 -4.76
CA THR A 150 -14.60 2.35 -5.51
C THR A 150 -13.43 2.90 -4.71
N VAL A 151 -12.39 2.10 -4.51
CA VAL A 151 -11.14 2.50 -3.88
C VAL A 151 -10.13 2.88 -4.95
N VAL A 152 -9.55 4.07 -4.82
CA VAL A 152 -8.54 4.58 -5.77
C VAL A 152 -7.26 4.95 -5.04
N GLY A 153 -6.15 4.34 -5.44
CA GLY A 153 -4.86 4.60 -4.82
C GLY A 153 -3.71 3.75 -5.37
N TYR A 154 -2.64 3.64 -4.60
CA TYR A 154 -1.37 3.00 -4.99
C TYR A 154 -1.01 1.82 -4.07
N PRO A 155 -1.72 0.68 -4.18
CA PRO A 155 -1.34 -0.55 -3.51
C PRO A 155 0.14 -0.90 -3.75
N LEU A 156 0.81 -1.34 -2.70
CA LEU A 156 2.24 -1.66 -2.64
C LEU A 156 3.16 -0.50 -3.05
N GLY A 157 2.65 0.73 -3.12
CA GLY A 157 3.37 1.89 -3.65
C GLY A 157 3.68 1.77 -5.15
N ARG A 158 2.92 0.98 -5.91
CA ARG A 158 3.19 0.67 -7.32
C ARG A 158 2.32 1.49 -8.26
N ALA A 159 1.62 0.83 -9.17
CA ALA A 159 0.76 1.47 -10.16
C ALA A 159 -0.56 1.90 -9.51
N LEU A 160 -1.13 2.99 -10.05
CA LEU A 160 -2.47 3.43 -9.69
C LEU A 160 -3.46 2.30 -9.96
N THR A 161 -4.30 1.99 -8.98
CA THR A 161 -5.30 0.94 -9.01
C THR A 161 -6.67 1.52 -8.68
N VAL A 162 -7.68 0.98 -9.35
CA VAL A 162 -9.10 1.26 -9.10
C VAL A 162 -9.75 -0.06 -8.75
N THR A 163 -10.24 -0.18 -7.52
CA THR A 163 -10.78 -1.43 -6.97
C THR A 163 -12.23 -1.22 -6.56
N ALA A 164 -13.14 -2.01 -7.11
CA ALA A 164 -14.53 -2.01 -6.66
C ALA A 164 -14.71 -2.87 -5.39
N GLY A 165 -15.70 -2.51 -4.58
CA GLY A 165 -16.19 -3.32 -3.46
C GLY A 165 -17.52 -2.79 -2.94
N GLN A 166 -17.92 -3.25 -1.77
CA GLN A 166 -19.13 -2.86 -1.08
C GLN A 166 -18.86 -2.58 0.39
N VAL A 167 -19.67 -1.70 0.96
CA VAL A 167 -19.74 -1.53 2.42
C VAL A 167 -20.47 -2.72 3.01
N VAL A 168 -19.80 -3.50 3.84
CA VAL A 168 -20.35 -4.73 4.45
C VAL A 168 -20.75 -4.55 5.91
N GLY A 169 -20.35 -3.44 6.53
CA GLY A 169 -20.69 -3.13 7.92
C GLY A 169 -20.02 -1.86 8.43
N SER A 170 -20.24 -1.59 9.70
CA SER A 170 -19.43 -0.66 10.50
C SER A 170 -19.10 -1.31 11.84
N GLN A 171 -18.00 -0.89 12.46
CA GLN A 171 -17.62 -1.36 13.79
C GLN A 171 -16.79 -0.31 14.53
N THR A 172 -16.68 -0.45 15.85
CA THR A 172 -15.69 0.30 16.61
C THR A 172 -14.29 -0.02 16.09
N ASP A 173 -13.48 1.03 15.95
CA ASP A 173 -12.11 0.99 15.47
C ASP A 173 -11.31 -0.19 16.07
N PRO A 174 -10.99 -1.22 15.26
CA PRO A 174 -10.28 -2.39 15.74
C PRO A 174 -8.83 -2.10 16.11
N LEU A 175 -8.25 -0.98 15.66
CA LEU A 175 -6.85 -0.63 15.86
C LEU A 175 -6.65 0.36 17.02
N ASN A 176 -7.72 0.80 17.68
CA ASN A 176 -7.68 1.80 18.76
C ASN A 176 -6.88 3.06 18.38
N ALA A 177 -6.92 3.48 17.13
CA ALA A 177 -6.38 4.75 16.64
C ALA A 177 -7.29 5.95 16.99
N ASN A 178 -8.24 5.75 17.92
CA ASN A 178 -9.23 6.73 18.35
C ASN A 178 -10.09 7.26 17.19
N LEU A 179 -10.45 6.37 16.26
CA LEU A 179 -11.32 6.68 15.12
C LEU A 179 -12.82 6.68 15.48
N GLY A 180 -13.21 6.06 16.60
CA GLY A 180 -14.62 5.83 16.90
C GLY A 180 -15.18 4.69 16.06
N GLU A 181 -16.23 4.94 15.28
CA GLU A 181 -16.81 3.96 14.36
C GLU A 181 -16.15 4.08 12.97
N VAL A 182 -15.78 2.93 12.39
CA VAL A 182 -15.18 2.82 11.07
C VAL A 182 -16.04 1.97 10.15
N LEU A 183 -16.01 2.25 8.86
CA LEU A 183 -16.70 1.43 7.87
C LEU A 183 -15.86 0.19 7.58
N VAL A 184 -16.54 -0.92 7.30
CA VAL A 184 -15.95 -2.19 6.89
C VAL A 184 -16.36 -2.45 5.44
N THR A 185 -15.38 -2.75 4.59
CA THR A 185 -15.60 -3.02 3.17
C THR A 185 -14.93 -4.33 2.76
N ASP A 186 -15.46 -4.97 1.72
CA ASP A 186 -14.83 -6.12 1.07
C ASP A 186 -13.91 -5.74 -0.11
N ALA A 187 -13.72 -4.45 -0.39
CA ALA A 187 -12.81 -3.98 -1.42
C ALA A 187 -11.37 -4.44 -1.07
N PRO A 188 -10.68 -5.18 -1.95
CA PRO A 188 -9.34 -5.67 -1.65
C PRO A 188 -8.33 -4.53 -1.60
N VAL A 189 -7.64 -4.41 -0.46
CA VAL A 189 -6.54 -3.45 -0.27
C VAL A 189 -5.28 -4.15 0.19
N GLU A 190 -4.13 -3.57 -0.16
CA GLU A 190 -2.81 -4.06 0.24
C GLU A 190 -2.00 -2.97 0.95
N PRO A 191 -0.89 -3.32 1.64
CA PRO A 191 0.03 -2.31 2.16
C PRO A 191 0.33 -1.25 1.10
N GLY A 192 0.32 0.04 1.45
CA GLY A 192 0.39 1.15 0.48
C GLY A 192 -0.97 1.73 0.07
N SER A 193 -2.07 1.03 0.33
CA SER A 193 -3.43 1.56 0.11
C SER A 193 -3.88 2.51 1.24
N SER A 194 -3.17 2.57 2.37
CA SER A 194 -3.44 3.55 3.42
C SER A 194 -3.44 4.97 2.85
N GLY A 195 -4.53 5.69 3.05
CA GLY A 195 -4.79 7.03 2.54
C GLY A 195 -5.48 7.06 1.17
N SER A 196 -5.82 5.91 0.60
CA SER A 196 -6.60 5.84 -0.66
C SER A 196 -7.99 6.43 -0.48
N ALA A 197 -8.48 7.09 -1.52
CA ALA A 197 -9.84 7.60 -1.56
C ALA A 197 -10.83 6.44 -1.73
N VAL A 198 -11.95 6.51 -1.02
CA VAL A 198 -13.12 5.65 -1.24
C VAL A 198 -14.23 6.49 -1.81
N LEU A 199 -14.80 6.08 -2.94
CA LEU A 199 -15.76 6.84 -3.72
C LEU A 199 -17.12 6.14 -3.81
N ASP A 200 -18.19 6.94 -3.81
CA ASP A 200 -19.52 6.48 -4.20
C ASP A 200 -19.67 6.36 -5.74
N SER A 201 -20.85 5.97 -6.20
CA SER A 201 -21.18 5.86 -7.63
C SER A 201 -21.18 7.19 -8.37
N ASP A 202 -21.28 8.32 -7.66
CA ASP A 202 -21.23 9.67 -8.23
C ASP A 202 -19.79 10.21 -8.28
N GLY A 203 -18.81 9.44 -7.81
CA GLY A 203 -17.40 9.83 -7.77
C GLY A 203 -17.05 10.78 -6.62
N ARG A 204 -17.92 10.91 -5.61
CA ARG A 204 -17.64 11.70 -4.40
C ARG A 204 -16.91 10.86 -3.36
N VAL A 205 -16.01 11.47 -2.62
CA VAL A 205 -15.28 10.79 -1.54
C VAL A 205 -16.20 10.54 -0.36
N VAL A 206 -16.36 9.27 -0.02
CA VAL A 206 -17.12 8.76 1.12
C VAL A 206 -16.24 8.24 2.25
N GLY A 207 -14.91 8.20 2.07
CA GLY A 207 -13.99 7.87 3.14
C GLY A 207 -12.53 7.70 2.72
N VAL A 208 -11.70 7.33 3.68
CA VAL A 208 -10.26 7.13 3.52
C VAL A 208 -9.87 5.73 4.02
N VAL A 209 -9.24 4.90 3.18
CA VAL A 209 -8.72 3.59 3.62
C VAL A 209 -7.63 3.80 4.66
N TYR A 210 -7.66 3.10 5.80
CA TYR A 210 -6.59 3.21 6.80
C TYR A 210 -5.98 1.87 7.23
N ALA A 211 -6.74 0.78 7.16
CA ALA A 211 -6.28 -0.53 7.62
C ALA A 211 -6.98 -1.69 6.92
N LYS A 212 -6.48 -2.90 7.17
CA LYS A 212 -7.13 -4.16 6.79
C LYS A 212 -6.93 -5.22 7.85
N ASP A 213 -7.82 -6.20 7.92
CA ASP A 213 -7.67 -7.38 8.77
C ASP A 213 -7.09 -8.59 8.00
N SER A 214 -6.85 -9.68 8.72
CA SER A 214 -6.38 -10.94 8.15
C SER A 214 -7.46 -11.74 7.40
N LYS A 215 -8.72 -11.32 7.48
CA LYS A 215 -9.87 -11.94 6.81
C LYS A 215 -10.18 -11.30 5.46
N GLY A 216 -9.45 -10.23 5.10
CA GLY A 216 -9.62 -9.51 3.84
C GLY A 216 -10.61 -8.36 3.92
N HIS A 217 -11.07 -7.98 5.13
CA HIS A 217 -11.83 -6.75 5.29
C HIS A 217 -10.90 -5.55 5.31
N SER A 218 -11.36 -4.48 4.68
CA SER A 218 -10.70 -3.18 4.67
C SER A 218 -11.48 -2.22 5.55
N PHE A 219 -10.77 -1.42 6.33
CA PHE A 219 -11.35 -0.43 7.21
C PHE A 219 -11.15 0.97 6.67
N VAL A 220 -12.22 1.76 6.74
CA VAL A 220 -12.31 3.07 6.12
C VAL A 220 -12.75 4.09 7.16
N VAL A 221 -12.01 5.19 7.24
CA VAL A 221 -12.41 6.38 8.00
C VAL A 221 -13.60 7.02 7.26
N PRO A 222 -14.78 7.14 7.89
CA PRO A 222 -15.96 7.69 7.22
C PRO A 222 -15.78 9.15 6.82
N VAL A 223 -16.46 9.60 5.76
CA VAL A 223 -16.41 11.00 5.31
C VAL A 223 -16.93 11.96 6.38
N SER A 224 -17.90 11.57 7.21
CA SER A 224 -18.36 12.37 8.36
C SER A 224 -17.22 12.70 9.32
N THR A 225 -16.36 11.72 9.60
CA THR A 225 -15.17 11.89 10.44
C THR A 225 -14.14 12.77 9.75
N LEU A 226 -13.87 12.53 8.46
CA LEU A 226 -12.97 13.37 7.67
C LEU A 226 -13.40 14.84 7.69
N ARG A 227 -14.67 15.12 7.39
CA ARG A 227 -15.22 16.49 7.37
C ARG A 227 -15.12 17.16 8.73
N SER A 228 -15.49 16.45 9.80
CA SER A 228 -15.36 16.95 11.18
C SER A 228 -13.92 17.34 11.51
N MET A 229 -12.94 16.54 11.10
CA MET A 229 -11.52 16.86 11.30
C MET A 229 -11.09 18.08 10.47
N LEU A 230 -11.52 18.17 9.21
CA LEU A 230 -11.18 19.30 8.33
C LEU A 230 -11.78 20.64 8.80
N GLU A 231 -12.93 20.61 9.47
CA GLU A 231 -13.54 21.81 10.08
C GLU A 231 -12.76 22.30 11.32
N ASP A 232 -12.02 21.41 11.99
CA ASP A 232 -11.17 21.73 13.14
C ASP A 232 -9.68 21.76 12.74
N GLU A 233 -9.28 22.76 11.96
CA GLU A 233 -7.88 22.93 11.53
C GLU A 233 -6.89 22.98 12.71
N ALA A 234 -7.33 23.45 13.89
CA ALA A 234 -6.49 23.53 15.09
C ALA A 234 -6.12 22.14 15.65
N SER A 235 -6.85 21.09 15.25
CA SER A 235 -6.54 19.70 15.62
C SER A 235 -5.33 19.12 14.88
N PHE A 236 -4.86 19.80 13.81
CA PHE A 236 -3.70 19.37 13.03
C PHE A 236 -2.42 19.97 13.59
N THR A 237 -1.50 19.10 13.99
CA THR A 237 -0.17 19.49 14.46
C THR A 237 0.87 19.24 13.36
N PRO A 238 1.79 20.19 13.10
CA PRO A 238 2.89 19.97 12.17
C PRO A 238 3.70 18.72 12.53
N THR A 239 4.06 17.94 11.52
CA THR A 239 4.83 16.71 11.72
C THR A 239 6.26 17.07 12.13
N ALA A 240 6.77 16.43 13.18
CA ALA A 240 8.15 16.65 13.62
C ALA A 240 9.14 15.98 12.64
N PRO A 241 10.27 16.62 12.33
CA PRO A 241 11.32 15.99 11.53
C PRO A 241 12.04 14.90 12.35
N CYS A 242 12.75 14.01 11.65
CA CYS A 242 13.67 13.05 12.28
C CYS A 242 14.59 13.73 13.30
N THR A 243 14.44 13.38 14.58
CA THR A 243 15.44 13.70 15.61
C THR A 243 16.52 12.62 15.59
N GLY A 244 17.67 12.94 15.00
CA GLY A 244 18.85 12.08 15.00
C GLY A 244 19.60 12.05 16.32
#